data_AF-A0A3G2SWY1-F1
#
_entry.id   AF-A0A3G2SWY1-F1
#
_cell.length_a   1.000
_cell.length_b   1.000
_cell.length_c   1.000
_cell.angle_alpha   90.00
_cell.angle_beta   90.00
_cell.angle_gamma   90.00
#
_symmetry.space_group_name_H-M   'P 1'
#
loop_
_entity.id
_entity.type
_entity.pdbx_description
1 polymer ?
#
loop_
_entity_poly.entity_id
_entity_poly.type
_entity_poly.pdbx_seq_one_letter_code
_entity_poly.pdbx_strand_id
1 'polypeptide(L)'
;MAAVSLSGTAIFEVEIENEEGDIEYEEIMISPDDVEWDTEVHDPDRQMGTEYVHIGTAYVNGEEVQWLVYEYPEGILNYIDRQTNGLNLSKDFTIGLEFEAEQDFEDF
;
A
#
# COMPACT_ATOMS: atom_id res chain seq x y z
N MET A 1 12.64 -4.75 10.73
CA MET A 1 11.80 -4.22 9.65
C MET A 1 10.42 -4.77 9.91
N ALA A 2 9.40 -3.91 9.91
CA ALA A 2 8.04 -4.37 10.12
C ALA A 2 7.48 -5.01 8.84
N ALA A 3 6.53 -5.92 9.01
CA ALA A 3 5.71 -6.41 7.90
C ALA A 3 4.51 -5.47 7.72
N VAL A 4 4.13 -5.19 6.48
CA VAL A 4 2.89 -4.44 6.20
C VAL A 4 1.70 -5.35 6.44
N SER A 5 0.76 -4.90 7.25
CA SER A 5 -0.53 -5.57 7.44
C SER A 5 -1.63 -4.79 6.73
N LEU A 6 -2.43 -5.51 5.94
CA LEU A 6 -3.58 -4.97 5.24
C LEU A 6 -4.86 -5.62 5.76
N SER A 7 -5.89 -4.82 5.95
CA SER A 7 -7.24 -5.32 6.21
C SER A 7 -8.30 -4.51 5.48
N GLY A 8 -9.41 -5.16 5.17
CA GLY A 8 -10.48 -4.58 4.36
C GLY A 8 -10.24 -4.74 2.87
N THR A 9 -10.71 -3.77 2.08
CA THR A 9 -10.72 -3.80 0.62
C THR A 9 -10.60 -2.37 0.12
N ALA A 10 -9.74 -2.12 -0.86
CA ALA A 10 -9.71 -0.85 -1.58
C ALA A 10 -10.73 -0.89 -2.72
N ILE A 11 -11.45 0.20 -2.94
CA ILE A 11 -12.46 0.34 -3.98
C ILE A 11 -12.12 1.57 -4.81
N PHE A 12 -12.00 1.36 -6.12
CA PHE A 12 -11.79 2.40 -7.10
C PHE A 12 -13.05 2.59 -7.93
N GLU A 13 -13.42 3.84 -8.16
CA GLU A 13 -14.50 4.21 -9.08
C GLU A 13 -13.89 4.65 -10.42
N VAL A 14 -14.33 4.02 -11.50
CA VAL A 14 -13.83 4.26 -12.85
C VAL A 14 -14.98 4.73 -13.74
N GLU A 15 -14.77 5.84 -14.45
CA GLU A 15 -15.70 6.33 -15.46
C GLU A 15 -15.60 5.49 -16.75
N ILE A 16 -16.74 4.97 -17.21
CA ILE A 16 -16.87 4.20 -18.45
C ILE A 16 -17.94 4.83 -19.33
N GLU A 17 -17.70 4.88 -20.65
CA GLU A 17 -18.69 5.31 -21.63
C GLU A 17 -19.40 4.07 -22.18
N ASN A 18 -20.73 4.03 -22.07
CA ASN A 18 -21.53 2.91 -22.56
C ASN A 18 -21.77 3.01 -24.08
N GLU A 19 -22.42 1.99 -24.67
CA GLU A 19 -22.71 1.97 -26.13
C GLU A 19 -23.62 3.12 -26.60
N GLU A 20 -24.34 3.78 -25.69
CA GLU A 20 -25.24 4.90 -25.96
C GLU A 20 -24.52 6.27 -25.82
N GLY A 21 -23.26 6.28 -25.37
CA GLY A 21 -22.46 7.48 -25.14
C GLY A 21 -22.71 8.16 -23.78
N ASP A 22 -23.40 7.48 -22.86
CA ASP A 22 -23.60 7.95 -21.49
C ASP A 22 -22.42 7.52 -20.59
N ILE A 23 -22.09 8.37 -19.61
CA ILE A 23 -21.06 8.09 -18.61
C ILE A 23 -21.66 7.29 -17.45
N GLU A 24 -21.12 6.11 -17.20
CA GLU A 24 -21.40 5.26 -16.05
C GLU A 24 -20.15 5.13 -15.17
N TYR A 25 -20.34 4.68 -13.93
CA TYR A 25 -19.26 4.44 -12.98
C TYR A 25 -19.24 2.97 -12.61
N GLU A 26 -18.07 2.34 -12.72
CA GLU A 26 -17.84 0.97 -12.27
C GLU A 26 -16.94 0.96 -11.02
N GLU A 27 -17.25 0.07 -10.08
CA GLU A 27 -16.43 -0.16 -8.89
C GLU A 27 -15.49 -1.33 -9.11
N ILE A 28 -14.17 -1.09 -9.02
CA ILE A 28 -13.14 -2.12 -9.04
C ILE A 28 -12.62 -2.32 -7.61
N MET A 29 -12.69 -3.54 -7.12
CA MET A 29 -12.27 -3.90 -5.77
C MET A 29 -10.90 -4.57 -5.80
N ILE A 30 -9.99 -4.13 -4.93
CA ILE A 30 -8.67 -4.71 -4.73
C ILE A 30 -8.61 -5.31 -3.33
N SER A 31 -8.29 -6.59 -3.25
CA SER A 31 -8.09 -7.32 -1.99
C SER A 31 -6.65 -7.16 -1.51
N PRO A 32 -6.37 -7.37 -0.22
CA PRO A 32 -5.01 -7.37 0.31
C PRO A 32 -4.05 -8.28 -0.46
N ASP A 33 -4.53 -9.46 -0.87
CA ASP A 33 -3.74 -10.46 -1.60
C ASP A 33 -3.42 -10.05 -3.05
N ASP A 34 -4.12 -9.06 -3.59
CA ASP A 34 -3.90 -8.52 -4.94
C ASP A 34 -2.79 -7.46 -4.98
N VAL A 35 -2.24 -7.08 -3.81
CA VAL A 35 -1.19 -6.08 -3.67
C VAL A 35 0.16 -6.77 -3.50
N GLU A 36 1.08 -6.54 -4.43
CA GLU A 36 2.45 -7.00 -4.34
C GLU A 36 3.29 -5.98 -3.55
N TRP A 37 4.06 -6.44 -2.57
CA TRP A 37 4.83 -5.57 -1.67
C TRP A 37 6.33 -5.77 -1.84
N ASP A 38 7.02 -4.66 -2.08
CA ASP A 38 8.48 -4.56 -2.01
C ASP A 38 8.88 -3.61 -0.87
N THR A 39 10.12 -3.70 -0.38
CA THR A 39 10.64 -2.79 0.65
C THR A 39 12.01 -2.27 0.28
N GLU A 40 12.15 -0.95 0.34
CA GLU A 40 13.40 -0.25 0.04
C GLU A 40 13.87 0.57 1.25
N VAL A 41 15.18 0.83 1.30
CA VAL A 41 15.76 1.76 2.27
C VAL A 41 15.53 3.19 1.79
N HIS A 42 14.80 3.97 2.58
CA HIS A 42 14.60 5.38 2.36
C HIS A 42 15.64 6.19 3.15
N ASP A 43 16.40 7.03 2.46
CA ASP A 43 17.37 7.98 3.04
C ASP A 43 18.35 7.34 4.08
N PRO A 44 19.26 6.47 3.63
CA PRO A 44 20.18 5.73 4.51
C PRO A 44 21.15 6.60 5.31
N ASP A 45 21.31 7.87 4.92
CA ASP A 45 22.29 8.81 5.49
C ASP A 45 21.70 9.70 6.60
N ARG A 46 20.44 9.48 7.00
CA ARG A 46 19.83 10.21 8.10
C ARG A 46 20.50 9.91 9.44
N GLN A 47 20.85 10.97 10.16
CA GLN A 47 21.43 10.88 11.51
C GLN A 47 20.47 10.27 12.55
N MET A 48 19.19 10.10 12.22
CA MET A 48 18.14 9.56 13.10
C MET A 48 17.92 8.05 12.93
N GLY A 49 18.67 7.39 12.04
CA GLY A 49 18.50 5.97 11.70
C GLY A 49 17.84 5.77 10.33
N THR A 50 17.94 4.54 9.83
CA THR A 50 17.43 4.13 8.52
C THR A 50 15.91 4.13 8.49
N GLU A 51 15.31 4.87 7.56
CA GLU A 51 13.89 4.77 7.25
C GLU A 51 13.69 3.71 6.17
N TYR A 52 12.53 3.04 6.19
CA TYR A 52 12.14 2.11 5.15
C TYR A 52 10.90 2.63 4.44
N VAL A 53 10.74 2.27 3.18
CA VAL A 53 9.50 2.48 2.43
C VAL A 53 9.04 1.14 1.90
N HIS A 54 7.83 0.73 2.29
CA HIS A 54 7.16 -0.43 1.71
C HIS A 54 6.29 0.05 0.56
N ILE A 55 6.47 -0.56 -0.60
CA ILE A 55 5.85 -0.16 -1.86
C ILE A 55 4.87 -1.27 -2.23
N GLY A 56 3.59 -1.02 -1.97
CA GLY A 56 2.50 -1.90 -2.36
C GLY A 56 2.01 -1.52 -3.75
N THR A 57 1.98 -2.46 -4.69
CA THR A 57 1.62 -2.22 -6.09
C THR A 57 0.46 -3.12 -6.52
N ALA A 58 -0.52 -2.55 -7.22
CA ALA A 58 -1.60 -3.30 -7.87
C ALA A 58 -1.96 -2.67 -9.22
N TYR A 59 -2.75 -3.38 -10.04
CA TYR A 59 -3.26 -2.85 -11.31
C TYR A 59 -4.79 -2.72 -11.28
N VAL A 60 -5.29 -1.52 -11.59
CA VAL A 60 -6.71 -1.19 -11.62
C VAL A 60 -7.04 -0.62 -13.00
N ASN A 61 -7.94 -1.27 -13.73
CA ASN A 61 -8.30 -0.88 -15.10
C ASN A 61 -7.08 -0.68 -16.04
N GLY A 62 -6.01 -1.47 -15.84
CA GLY A 62 -4.76 -1.37 -16.61
C GLY A 62 -3.79 -0.27 -16.17
N GLU A 63 -4.18 0.57 -15.19
CA GLU A 63 -3.29 1.55 -14.57
C GLU A 63 -2.65 0.97 -13.31
N GLU A 64 -1.37 1.26 -13.11
CA GLU A 64 -0.67 0.89 -11.89
C GLU A 64 -1.12 1.81 -10.75
N VAL A 65 -1.36 1.27 -9.56
CA VAL A 65 -1.62 2.05 -8.34
C VAL A 65 -0.65 1.61 -7.25
N GLN A 66 -0.19 2.57 -6.44
CA GLN A 66 0.80 2.32 -5.41
C GLN A 66 0.40 2.87 -4.04
N TRP A 67 0.76 2.12 -3.00
CA TRP A 67 0.75 2.55 -1.60
C TRP A 67 2.18 2.60 -1.09
N LEU A 68 2.68 3.79 -0.78
CA LEU A 68 4.00 3.97 -0.19
C LEU A 68 3.86 4.13 1.32
N VAL A 69 4.25 3.11 2.06
CA VAL A 69 4.15 3.07 3.52
C VAL A 69 5.54 3.32 4.10
N TYR A 70 5.73 4.50 4.67
CA TYR A 70 6.99 4.90 5.28
C TYR A 70 7.06 4.40 6.73
N GLU A 71 8.15 3.72 7.05
CA GLU A 71 8.50 3.20 8.37
C GLU A 71 9.67 4.01 8.95
N TYR A 72 9.48 4.57 10.15
CA TYR A 72 10.59 5.05 10.97
C TYR A 72 11.39 3.88 11.55
N PRO A 73 12.66 4.11 11.96
CA PRO A 73 13.39 3.15 12.79
C PRO A 73 12.51 2.60 13.93
N GLU A 74 12.68 1.31 14.26
CA GLU A 74 11.88 0.57 15.26
C GLU A 74 10.48 0.13 14.80
N GLY A 75 10.16 0.14 13.50
CA GLY A 75 8.90 -0.42 13.00
C GLY A 75 7.69 0.47 13.19
N ILE A 76 7.89 1.78 13.31
CA ILE A 76 6.81 2.73 13.59
C ILE A 76 6.30 3.31 12.28
N LEU A 77 4.98 3.18 12.04
CA LEU A 77 4.32 3.77 10.88
C LEU A 77 4.47 5.30 10.93
N ASN A 78 5.06 5.86 9.87
CA ASN A 78 5.28 7.28 9.73
C ASN A 78 4.19 7.93 8.87
N TYR A 79 4.19 7.60 7.58
CA TYR A 79 3.36 8.25 6.57
C TYR A 79 2.93 7.25 5.52
N ILE A 80 1.75 7.47 4.92
CA ILE A 80 1.23 6.66 3.82
C ILE A 80 0.89 7.61 2.67
N ASP A 81 1.60 7.45 1.56
CA ASP A 81 1.27 8.10 0.29
C ASP A 81 0.50 7.13 -0.62
N ARG A 82 -0.48 7.65 -1.37
CA ARG A 82 -1.28 6.87 -2.31
C ARG A 82 -1.16 7.47 -3.70
N GLN A 83 -0.64 6.68 -4.62
CA GLN A 83 -0.45 7.08 -6.01
C GLN A 83 -1.42 6.29 -6.87
N THR A 84 -2.56 6.89 -7.21
CA THR A 84 -3.66 6.21 -7.92
C THR A 84 -3.66 6.44 -9.42
N ASN A 85 -2.64 7.13 -9.95
CA ASN A 85 -2.53 7.48 -11.38
C ASN A 85 -3.79 8.13 -11.98
N GLY A 86 -4.49 8.93 -11.18
CA GLY A 86 -5.69 9.66 -11.61
C GLY A 86 -7.00 8.89 -11.42
N LEU A 87 -6.96 7.65 -10.97
CA LEU A 87 -8.15 6.89 -10.57
C LEU A 87 -8.71 7.41 -9.24
N ASN A 88 -10.04 7.34 -9.10
CA ASN A 88 -10.73 7.76 -7.89
C ASN A 88 -10.77 6.62 -6.87
N LEU A 89 -10.02 6.75 -5.77
CA LEU A 89 -10.05 5.82 -4.65
C LEU A 89 -11.19 6.20 -3.70
N SER A 90 -12.33 5.51 -3.79
CA SER A 90 -13.52 5.79 -2.98
C SER A 90 -13.43 5.20 -1.57
N LYS A 91 -12.71 4.09 -1.43
CA LYS A 91 -12.42 3.44 -0.14
C LYS A 91 -11.02 2.83 -0.18
N ASP A 92 -10.28 2.98 0.92
CA ASP A 92 -8.93 2.43 1.04
C ASP A 92 -8.88 1.27 2.05
N PHE A 93 -7.78 0.52 2.00
CA PHE A 93 -7.42 -0.44 3.03
C PHE A 93 -7.22 0.24 4.39
N THR A 94 -7.35 -0.54 5.46
CA THR A 94 -6.72 -0.21 6.72
C THR A 94 -5.32 -0.79 6.72
N ILE A 95 -4.31 0.09 6.66
CA ILE A 95 -2.89 -0.27 6.58
C ILE A 95 -2.26 -0.11 7.95
N GLY A 96 -1.52 -1.13 8.37
CA GLY A 96 -0.71 -1.13 9.58
C GLY A 96 0.70 -1.66 9.33
N LEU A 97 1.54 -1.53 10.36
CA LEU A 97 2.84 -2.19 10.43
C LEU A 97 2.81 -3.15 11.62
N GLU A 98 3.21 -4.40 11.40
CA GLU A 98 3.38 -5.41 12.43
C GLU A 98 4.88 -5.67 12.63
N PHE A 99 5.36 -5.39 13.83
CA PHE A 99 6.74 -5.70 14.18
C PHE A 99 6.86 -7.20 14.45
N GLU A 100 7.48 -7.93 13.54
CA GLU A 100 7.98 -9.25 13.85
C GLU A 100 9.21 -9.09 14.73
N ALA A 101 9.04 -9.21 16.04
CA ALA A 101 10.19 -9.47 16.91
C ALA A 101 10.80 -10.78 16.43
N GLU A 102 12.05 -10.74 15.95
CA GLU A 102 12.82 -11.97 15.73
C GLU A 102 12.68 -12.79 17.02
N GLN A 103 12.03 -13.96 16.91
CA GLN A 103 11.98 -14.88 18.05
C GLN A 103 13.43 -15.23 18.35
N ASP A 104 13.95 -14.65 19.43
CA ASP A 104 15.19 -15.06 20.06
C ASP A 104 14.94 -16.50 20.54
N PHE A 105 15.16 -17.46 19.64
CA PHE A 105 15.33 -18.85 20.01
C PHE A 105 16.68 -18.91 20.75
N GLU A 106 16.67 -18.46 22.01
CA GLU A 106 17.61 -18.96 23.00
C GLU A 106 17.32 -20.46 23.15
N ASP A 107 17.97 -21.26 22.30
CA ASP A 107 18.11 -22.71 22.50
C ASP A 107 18.70 -22.91 23.91
N PHE A 108 17.85 -23.41 24.81
CA PHE A 108 18.17 -23.76 26.20
C PHE A 108 19.11 -24.96 26.33
#